data_AF-A0A6P5A5K3-F1
#
_entry.id   AF-A0A6P5A5K3-F1
#
_cell.length_a   1.000
_cell.length_b   1.000
_cell.length_c   1.000
_cell.angle_alpha   90.00
_cell.angle_beta   90.00
_cell.angle_gamma   90.00
#
_symmetry.space_group_name_H-M   'P 1'
#
loop_
_entity.id
_entity.type
_entity.pdbx_description
1 polymer ?
#
loop_
_entity_poly.entity_id
_entity_poly.type
_entity_poly.pdbx_seq_one_letter_code
_entity_poly.pdbx_strand_id
1 'polypeptide(L)'
;MAGLWRGYVRLAQVYPFRTQVGTTGVLFLVGDAIAQFGVERRTFQNYDYARTARMSAVGLLWVGPVLRTWLVTLERLVVSTGPTAALKKMCLDQTLMAPFFLGTFYPVVGLSRWDSWEDIKQLVKKEYLSTLLNNYKIWPAVQLANFYFVPLNLRLLVMNIVALGWNTYLSWRANIHTEDSSTS
;
A
#
# COMPACT_ATOMS: atom_id res chain seq x y z
N MET A 1 -16.20 8.13 -20.03
CA MET A 1 -15.63 7.22 -19.01
C MET A 1 -15.28 5.82 -19.53
N ALA A 2 -16.09 5.18 -20.40
CA ALA A 2 -15.80 3.83 -20.92
C ALA A 2 -14.52 3.69 -21.77
N GLY A 3 -13.99 4.78 -22.36
CA GLY A 3 -12.74 4.76 -23.13
C GLY A 3 -11.48 4.69 -22.28
N LEU A 4 -11.42 5.47 -21.19
CA LEU A 4 -10.30 5.46 -20.24
C LEU A 4 -10.17 4.12 -19.53
N TRP A 5 -11.29 3.54 -19.12
CA TRP A 5 -11.33 2.19 -18.52
C TRP A 5 -10.81 1.12 -19.48
N ARG A 6 -11.30 1.13 -20.74
CA ARG A 6 -10.82 0.19 -21.77
C ARG A 6 -9.33 0.38 -22.08
N GLY A 7 -8.85 1.64 -22.10
CA GLY A 7 -7.43 1.96 -22.24
C GLY A 7 -6.58 1.43 -21.10
N TYR A 8 -7.02 1.62 -19.86
CA TYR A 8 -6.36 1.07 -18.66
C TYR A 8 -6.29 -0.46 -18.70
N VAL A 9 -7.42 -1.12 -18.99
CA VAL A 9 -7.48 -2.59 -19.10
C VAL A 9 -6.54 -3.09 -20.19
N ARG A 10 -6.50 -2.42 -21.36
CA ARG A 10 -5.58 -2.76 -22.45
C ARG A 10 -4.12 -2.58 -22.04
N LEU A 11 -3.77 -1.46 -21.41
CA LEU A 11 -2.41 -1.22 -20.91
C LEU A 11 -2.01 -2.21 -19.81
N ALA A 12 -2.94 -2.60 -18.95
CA ALA A 12 -2.72 -3.62 -17.92
C ALA A 12 -2.48 -5.00 -18.52
N GLN A 13 -3.08 -5.32 -19.68
CA GLN A 13 -2.84 -6.59 -20.38
C GLN A 13 -1.54 -6.58 -21.19
N VAL A 14 -1.21 -5.47 -21.85
CA VAL A 14 -0.02 -5.37 -22.73
C VAL A 14 1.26 -5.12 -21.94
N TYR A 15 1.21 -4.24 -20.92
CA TYR A 15 2.35 -3.90 -20.07
C TYR A 15 2.01 -4.10 -18.59
N PRO A 16 1.78 -5.34 -18.15
CA PRO A 16 1.26 -5.63 -16.82
C PRO A 16 2.20 -5.17 -15.70
N PHE A 17 3.51 -5.20 -15.91
CA PHE A 17 4.49 -4.69 -14.95
C PHE A 17 4.41 -3.17 -14.81
N ARG A 18 4.53 -2.44 -15.93
CA ARG A 18 4.58 -0.97 -15.93
C ARG A 18 3.27 -0.36 -15.42
N THR A 19 2.14 -0.92 -15.85
CA THR A 19 0.82 -0.44 -15.43
C THR A 19 0.61 -0.69 -13.94
N GLN A 20 0.99 -1.86 -13.41
CA GLN A 20 0.83 -2.13 -11.99
C GLN A 20 1.71 -1.24 -11.12
N VAL A 21 3.00 -1.09 -11.47
CA VAL A 21 3.92 -0.20 -10.75
C VAL A 21 3.42 1.24 -10.80
N GLY A 22 3.03 1.73 -11.99
CA GLY A 22 2.47 3.06 -12.16
C GLY A 22 1.21 3.29 -11.30
N THR A 23 0.28 2.34 -11.30
CA THR A 23 -0.92 2.39 -10.46
C THR A 23 -0.56 2.45 -8.98
N THR A 24 0.42 1.66 -8.52
CA THR A 24 0.89 1.71 -7.12
C THR A 24 1.44 3.10 -6.78
N GLY A 25 2.27 3.69 -7.63
CA GLY A 25 2.78 5.05 -7.42
C GLY A 25 1.68 6.11 -7.29
N VAL A 26 0.65 6.03 -8.14
CA VAL A 26 -0.52 6.91 -8.08
C VAL A 26 -1.32 6.67 -6.81
N LEU A 27 -1.53 5.42 -6.40
CA LEU A 27 -2.25 5.09 -5.16
C LEU A 27 -1.54 5.63 -3.91
N PHE A 28 -0.21 5.59 -3.89
CA PHE A 28 0.58 6.19 -2.80
C PHE A 28 0.51 7.73 -2.83
N LEU A 29 0.56 8.33 -4.02
CA LEU A 29 0.40 9.78 -4.19
C LEU A 29 -0.96 10.25 -3.67
N VAL A 30 -2.05 9.61 -4.12
CA VAL A 30 -3.42 9.97 -3.71
C VAL A 30 -3.64 9.65 -2.23
N GLY A 31 -3.15 8.51 -1.75
CA GLY A 31 -3.24 8.14 -0.34
C GLY A 31 -2.54 9.14 0.58
N ASP A 32 -1.35 9.62 0.20
CA ASP A 32 -0.66 10.66 0.97
C ASP A 32 -1.40 12.01 0.92
N ALA A 33 -1.94 12.40 -0.24
CA ALA A 33 -2.77 13.60 -0.33
C ALA A 33 -3.99 13.52 0.60
N ILE A 34 -4.67 12.37 0.65
CA ILE A 34 -5.80 12.15 1.56
C ILE A 34 -5.32 12.17 3.02
N ALA A 35 -4.14 11.66 3.32
CA ALA A 35 -3.59 11.69 4.69
C ALA A 35 -3.38 13.13 5.14
N GLN A 36 -2.73 13.94 4.31
CA GLN A 36 -2.44 15.34 4.61
C GLN A 36 -3.71 16.21 4.72
N PHE A 37 -4.64 16.10 3.76
CA PHE A 37 -5.86 16.91 3.77
C PHE A 37 -6.94 16.39 4.73
N GLY A 38 -7.14 15.08 4.77
CA GLY A 38 -8.26 14.46 5.47
C GLY A 38 -7.96 14.08 6.92
N VAL A 39 -6.74 13.59 7.20
CA VAL A 39 -6.35 13.13 8.55
C VAL A 39 -5.65 14.24 9.30
N GLU A 40 -4.62 14.84 8.70
CA GLU A 40 -3.82 15.92 9.30
C GLU A 40 -4.48 17.30 9.15
N ARG A 41 -5.56 17.40 8.35
CA ARG A 41 -6.32 18.64 8.12
C ARG A 41 -5.46 19.82 7.66
N ARG A 42 -4.38 19.54 6.91
CA ARG A 42 -3.53 20.58 6.32
C ARG A 42 -4.33 21.40 5.30
N THR A 43 -4.05 22.70 5.23
CA THR A 43 -4.57 23.59 4.19
C THR A 43 -3.66 23.56 2.96
N PHE A 44 -4.11 24.10 1.82
CA PHE A 44 -3.28 24.22 0.61
C PHE A 44 -1.96 24.97 0.84
N GLN A 45 -1.92 25.87 1.83
CA GLN A 45 -0.71 26.62 2.18
C GLN A 45 0.33 25.78 2.95
N ASN A 46 -0.12 24.73 3.66
CA ASN A 46 0.73 23.87 4.50
C ASN A 46 0.87 22.45 3.92
N TYR A 47 0.52 22.27 2.65
CA TYR A 47 0.61 20.98 1.97
C TYR A 47 2.08 20.64 1.65
N ASP A 48 2.54 19.49 2.12
CA ASP A 48 3.91 19.02 1.89
C ASP A 48 3.97 18.22 0.58
N TYR A 49 4.25 18.95 -0.50
CA TYR A 49 4.48 18.37 -1.83
C TYR A 49 5.69 17.43 -1.86
N ALA A 50 6.72 17.69 -1.06
CA ALA A 50 7.93 16.87 -1.03
C ALA A 50 7.62 15.50 -0.40
N ARG A 51 6.81 15.45 0.65
CA ARG A 51 6.31 14.20 1.24
C ARG A 51 5.49 13.40 0.24
N THR A 52 4.55 14.04 -0.47
CA THR A 52 3.75 13.34 -1.48
C THR A 52 4.61 12.79 -2.61
N ALA A 53 5.59 13.56 -3.08
CA ALA A 53 6.53 13.10 -4.09
C ALA A 53 7.37 11.92 -3.60
N ARG A 54 7.89 11.97 -2.36
CA ARG A 54 8.63 10.86 -1.73
C ARG A 54 7.75 9.60 -1.62
N MET A 55 6.53 9.72 -1.11
CA MET A 55 5.62 8.58 -0.96
C MET A 55 5.26 7.97 -2.31
N SER A 56 5.04 8.80 -3.34
CA SER A 56 4.83 8.33 -4.70
C SER A 56 6.07 7.61 -5.26
N ALA A 57 7.27 8.16 -5.03
CA ALA A 57 8.52 7.53 -5.44
C ALA A 57 8.75 6.18 -4.74
N VAL A 58 8.48 6.08 -3.44
CA VAL A 58 8.50 4.81 -2.70
C VAL A 58 7.49 3.81 -3.31
N GLY A 59 6.30 4.29 -3.66
CA GLY A 59 5.28 3.50 -4.36
C GLY A 59 5.77 2.95 -5.71
N LEU A 60 6.42 3.78 -6.52
CA LEU A 60 6.90 3.45 -7.87
C LEU A 60 8.16 2.58 -7.86
N LEU A 61 9.16 2.94 -7.05
CA LEU A 61 10.49 2.37 -7.13
C LEU A 61 10.64 1.13 -6.26
N TRP A 62 9.85 1.03 -5.20
CA TRP A 62 9.99 -0.05 -4.22
C TRP A 62 8.71 -0.88 -4.07
N VAL A 63 7.59 -0.28 -3.64
CA VAL A 63 6.36 -1.04 -3.34
C VAL A 63 5.82 -1.75 -4.57
N GLY A 64 5.72 -1.05 -5.71
CA GLY A 64 5.20 -1.61 -6.95
C GLY A 64 5.96 -2.85 -7.43
N PRO A 65 7.29 -2.77 -7.61
CA PRO A 65 8.11 -3.93 -7.99
C PRO A 65 8.05 -5.09 -6.98
N VAL A 66 8.07 -4.79 -5.68
CA VAL A 66 7.99 -5.79 -4.60
C VAL A 66 6.65 -6.52 -4.63
N LEU A 67 5.52 -5.78 -4.67
CA LEU A 67 4.18 -6.37 -4.77
C LEU A 67 4.03 -7.19 -6.06
N ARG A 68 4.52 -6.68 -7.19
CA ARG A 68 4.44 -7.40 -8.47
C ARG A 68 5.17 -8.74 -8.41
N THR A 69 6.40 -8.73 -7.91
CA THR A 69 7.22 -9.93 -7.79
C THR A 69 6.55 -10.95 -6.89
N TRP A 70 6.00 -10.48 -5.76
CA TRP A 70 5.25 -11.33 -4.84
C TRP A 70 3.99 -11.95 -5.47
N LEU A 71 3.17 -11.16 -6.19
CA LEU A 71 2.00 -11.70 -6.87
C LEU A 71 2.36 -12.79 -7.88
N VAL A 72 3.42 -12.59 -8.66
CA VAL A 72 3.90 -13.63 -9.61
C VAL A 72 4.37 -14.87 -8.87
N THR A 73 5.07 -14.71 -7.74
CA THR A 73 5.50 -15.83 -6.88
C THR A 73 4.30 -16.58 -6.30
N LEU A 74 3.29 -15.87 -5.80
CA LEU A 74 2.07 -16.48 -5.27
C LEU A 74 1.31 -17.29 -6.32
N GLU A 75 1.22 -16.80 -7.55
CA GLU A 75 0.62 -17.55 -8.66
C GLU A 75 1.40 -18.84 -8.99
N ARG A 76 2.73 -18.84 -8.81
CA ARG A 76 3.56 -20.03 -9.01
C ARG A 76 3.46 -21.03 -7.85
N LEU A 77 3.34 -20.54 -6.61
CA LEU A 77 3.24 -21.39 -5.42
C LEU A 77 1.86 -22.03 -5.28
N VAL A 78 0.80 -21.33 -5.68
CA VAL A 78 -0.59 -21.80 -5.55
C VAL A 78 -1.20 -21.96 -6.93
N VAL A 79 -0.94 -23.12 -7.54
CA VAL A 79 -1.41 -23.51 -8.88
C VAL A 79 -2.92 -23.83 -8.91
N SER A 80 -3.53 -24.08 -7.74
CA SER A 80 -4.97 -24.36 -7.65
C SER A 80 -5.84 -23.14 -8.01
N THR A 81 -7.03 -23.37 -8.56
CA THR A 81 -8.05 -22.34 -8.82
C THR A 81 -9.22 -22.45 -7.84
N GLY A 82 -9.94 -21.35 -7.63
CA GLY A 82 -11.15 -21.32 -6.81
C GLY A 82 -10.98 -20.75 -5.39
N PRO A 83 -12.02 -20.80 -4.55
CA PRO A 83 -12.04 -20.14 -3.23
C PRO A 83 -10.94 -20.62 -2.28
N THR A 84 -10.64 -21.92 -2.29
CA THR A 84 -9.58 -22.52 -1.45
C THR A 84 -8.20 -22.01 -1.85
N ALA A 85 -7.96 -21.80 -3.14
CA ALA A 85 -6.71 -21.21 -3.62
C ALA A 85 -6.56 -19.75 -3.18
N ALA A 86 -7.66 -19.00 -3.25
CA ALA A 86 -7.73 -17.62 -2.78
C ALA A 86 -7.41 -17.50 -1.28
N LEU A 87 -7.96 -18.40 -0.46
CA LEU A 87 -7.66 -18.46 0.97
C LEU A 87 -6.20 -18.82 1.24
N LYS A 88 -5.63 -19.81 0.51
CA LYS A 88 -4.21 -20.16 0.63
C LYS A 88 -3.30 -18.98 0.27
N LYS A 89 -3.58 -18.28 -0.83
CA LYS A 89 -2.84 -17.09 -1.26
C LYS A 89 -2.92 -15.98 -0.20
N MET A 90 -4.10 -15.75 0.37
CA MET A 90 -4.30 -14.81 1.48
C MET A 90 -3.47 -15.21 2.72
N CYS A 91 -3.50 -16.47 3.14
CA CYS A 91 -2.72 -16.94 4.28
C CYS A 91 -1.21 -16.75 4.06
N LEU A 92 -0.70 -17.04 2.86
CA LEU A 92 0.69 -16.80 2.51
C LEU A 92 1.04 -15.31 2.50
N ASP A 93 0.16 -14.49 1.94
CA ASP A 93 0.33 -13.04 1.91
C ASP A 93 0.42 -12.46 3.33
N GLN A 94 -0.50 -12.84 4.20
CA GLN A 94 -0.54 -12.36 5.58
C GLN A 94 0.63 -12.89 6.42
N THR A 95 1.09 -14.12 6.22
CA THR A 95 2.15 -14.71 7.06
C THR A 95 3.56 -14.37 6.59
N LEU A 96 3.78 -14.15 5.29
CA LEU A 96 5.10 -13.91 4.73
C LEU A 96 5.25 -12.48 4.24
N MET A 97 4.34 -12.04 3.39
CA MET A 97 4.48 -10.75 2.70
C MET A 97 4.17 -9.58 3.61
N ALA A 98 3.10 -9.62 4.42
CA ALA A 98 2.75 -8.50 5.28
C ALA A 98 3.87 -8.15 6.29
N PRO A 99 4.46 -9.12 7.02
CA PRO A 99 5.64 -8.86 7.86
C PRO A 99 6.83 -8.31 7.08
N PHE A 100 7.18 -8.95 5.96
CA PHE A 100 8.30 -8.51 5.13
C PHE A 100 8.10 -7.08 4.62
N PHE A 101 6.95 -6.82 4.03
CA PHE A 101 6.56 -5.54 3.46
C PHE A 101 6.61 -4.43 4.50
N LEU A 102 5.98 -4.62 5.67
CA LEU A 102 5.99 -3.60 6.71
C LEU A 102 7.38 -3.42 7.33
N GLY A 103 8.15 -4.49 7.46
CA GLY A 103 9.49 -4.44 8.03
C GLY A 103 10.48 -3.68 7.15
N THR A 104 10.18 -3.57 5.85
CA THR A 104 11.01 -2.87 4.86
C THR A 104 10.42 -1.52 4.43
N PHE A 105 9.10 -1.34 4.51
CA PHE A 105 8.42 -0.09 4.18
C PHE A 105 8.89 1.07 5.06
N TYR A 106 8.88 0.91 6.38
CA TYR A 106 9.29 1.98 7.30
C TYR A 106 10.76 2.40 7.13
N PRO A 107 11.73 1.46 7.00
CA PRO A 107 13.10 1.83 6.65
C PRO A 107 13.23 2.55 5.32
N VAL A 108 12.54 2.09 4.27
CA VAL A 108 12.60 2.72 2.95
C VAL A 108 12.05 4.15 3.00
N VAL A 109 10.95 4.37 3.73
CA VAL A 109 10.41 5.72 3.92
C VAL A 109 11.40 6.59 4.71
N GLY A 110 11.97 6.10 5.81
CA GLY A 110 12.95 6.88 6.59
C GLY A 110 14.22 7.21 5.79
N LEU A 111 14.72 6.27 4.99
CA LEU A 111 15.82 6.53 4.05
C LEU A 111 15.45 7.58 3.00
N SER A 112 14.22 7.56 2.48
CA SER A 112 13.75 8.58 1.52
C SER A 112 13.68 9.99 2.11
N ARG A 113 13.63 10.10 3.45
CA ARG A 113 13.67 11.36 4.19
C ARG A 113 15.07 11.78 4.63
N TRP A 114 16.08 10.94 4.40
CA TRP A 114 17.44 11.13 4.92
C TRP A 114 17.54 11.07 6.46
N ASP A 115 16.66 10.30 7.10
CA ASP A 115 16.70 10.11 8.55
C ASP A 115 17.94 9.32 9.01
N SER A 116 18.37 9.51 10.25
CA SER A 116 19.45 8.71 10.84
C SER A 116 19.02 7.25 11.06
N TRP A 117 20.00 6.34 11.18
CA TRP A 117 19.68 4.93 11.40
C TRP A 117 19.00 4.69 12.76
N GLU A 118 19.35 5.49 13.76
CA GLU A 118 18.71 5.50 15.08
C GLU A 118 17.23 5.89 14.97
N ASP A 119 16.90 6.93 14.20
CA ASP A 119 15.52 7.39 13.99
C ASP A 119 14.70 6.34 13.23
N ILE A 120 15.29 5.74 12.20
CA ILE A 120 14.66 4.66 11.44
C ILE A 120 14.34 3.47 12.34
N LYS A 121 15.27 3.05 13.20
CA LYS A 121 15.04 1.96 14.16
C LYS A 121 13.90 2.29 15.13
N GLN A 122 13.85 3.53 15.62
CA GLN A 122 12.79 3.97 16.52
C GLN A 122 11.43 3.97 15.82
N LEU A 123 11.37 4.49 14.58
CA LEU A 123 10.16 4.46 13.76
C LEU A 123 9.65 3.03 13.57
N VAL A 124 10.53 2.11 13.16
CA VAL A 124 10.18 0.69 12.99
C VAL A 124 9.67 0.10 14.31
N LYS A 125 10.41 0.28 15.40
CA LYS A 125 10.04 -0.28 16.71
C LYS A 125 8.68 0.21 17.19
N LYS A 126 8.35 1.49 16.94
CA LYS A 126 7.09 2.12 17.36
C LYS A 126 5.92 1.70 16.48
N GLU A 127 6.13 1.67 15.16
CA GLU A 127 5.04 1.56 14.20
C GLU A 127 4.78 0.14 13.71
N TYR A 128 5.82 -0.68 13.56
CA TYR A 128 5.76 -1.98 12.90
C TYR A 128 4.71 -2.91 13.50
N LEU A 129 4.77 -3.16 14.81
CA LEU A 129 3.84 -4.09 15.46
C LEU A 129 2.40 -3.59 15.42
N SER A 130 2.17 -2.30 15.70
CA SER A 130 0.83 -1.74 15.64
C SER A 130 0.22 -1.83 14.24
N THR A 131 1.01 -1.55 13.21
CA THR A 131 0.57 -1.61 11.82
C THR A 131 0.38 -3.04 11.36
N LEU A 132 1.23 -3.97 11.77
CA LEU A 132 1.08 -5.39 11.46
C LEU A 132 -0.20 -5.96 12.08
N LEU A 133 -0.48 -5.65 13.35
CA LEU A 133 -1.72 -6.07 14.00
C LEU A 133 -2.96 -5.46 13.33
N ASN A 134 -2.90 -4.19 12.91
CA ASN A 134 -4.00 -3.57 12.16
C ASN A 134 -4.15 -4.18 10.76
N ASN A 135 -3.05 -4.58 10.12
CA ASN A 135 -3.07 -5.31 8.84
C ASN A 135 -3.86 -6.62 8.99
N TYR A 136 -3.56 -7.41 10.02
CA TYR A 136 -4.24 -8.68 10.30
C TYR A 136 -5.70 -8.54 10.72
N LYS A 137 -6.11 -7.38 11.23
CA LYS A 137 -7.52 -7.11 11.52
C LYS A 137 -8.30 -6.77 10.24
N ILE A 138 -7.70 -5.98 9.36
CA ILE A 138 -8.39 -5.41 8.19
C ILE A 138 -8.39 -6.38 7.02
N TRP A 139 -7.20 -6.84 6.58
CA TRP A 139 -7.08 -7.54 5.31
C TRP A 139 -7.76 -8.90 5.29
N PRO A 140 -7.63 -9.76 6.31
CA PRO A 140 -8.37 -11.01 6.39
C PRO A 140 -9.89 -10.82 6.35
N ALA A 141 -10.40 -9.85 7.11
CA ALA A 141 -11.84 -9.55 7.15
C ALA A 141 -12.34 -9.03 5.80
N VAL A 142 -11.63 -8.08 5.21
CA VAL A 142 -11.95 -7.52 3.88
C VAL A 142 -11.92 -8.62 2.83
N GLN A 143 -10.92 -9.49 2.85
CA GLN A 143 -10.76 -10.53 1.84
C GLN A 143 -11.84 -11.60 1.94
N LEU A 144 -12.21 -12.02 3.15
CA LEU A 144 -13.35 -12.91 3.37
C LEU A 144 -14.67 -12.27 2.91
N ALA A 145 -14.93 -11.02 3.29
CA ALA A 145 -16.13 -10.30 2.87
C ALA A 145 -16.19 -10.13 1.34
N ASN A 146 -15.06 -9.84 0.72
CA ASN A 146 -14.96 -9.68 -0.74
C ASN A 146 -15.22 -10.99 -1.49
N PHE A 147 -14.85 -12.14 -0.92
CA PHE A 147 -15.18 -13.44 -1.52
C PHE A 147 -16.65 -13.83 -1.34
N TYR A 148 -17.22 -13.55 -0.17
CA TYR A 148 -18.55 -14.01 0.20
C TYR A 148 -19.67 -13.10 -0.33
N PHE A 149 -19.52 -11.78 -0.21
CA PHE A 149 -20.59 -10.82 -0.52
C PHE A 149 -20.44 -10.13 -1.87
N VAL A 150 -19.21 -9.99 -2.38
CA VAL A 150 -18.96 -9.15 -3.57
C VAL A 150 -18.88 -10.02 -4.84
N PRO A 151 -19.67 -9.70 -5.88
CA PRO A 151 -19.62 -10.43 -7.14
C PRO A 151 -18.27 -10.23 -7.83
N LEU A 152 -17.83 -11.25 -8.58
CA LEU A 152 -16.46 -11.36 -9.11
C LEU A 152 -15.96 -10.09 -9.84
N ASN A 153 -16.83 -9.45 -10.61
CA ASN A 153 -16.53 -8.24 -11.38
C ASN A 153 -16.28 -6.98 -10.52
N LEU A 154 -16.83 -6.91 -9.30
CA LEU A 154 -16.67 -5.77 -8.39
C LEU A 154 -15.55 -5.95 -7.36
N ARG A 155 -15.02 -7.17 -7.22
CA ARG A 155 -14.00 -7.49 -6.20
C ARG A 155 -12.76 -6.62 -6.30
N LEU A 156 -12.30 -6.33 -7.51
CA LEU A 156 -11.15 -5.46 -7.75
C LEU A 156 -11.40 -4.03 -7.28
N LEU A 157 -12.63 -3.53 -7.46
CA LEU A 157 -12.99 -2.16 -7.07
C LEU A 157 -12.97 -2.02 -5.54
N VAL A 158 -13.57 -2.96 -4.82
CA VAL A 158 -13.56 -2.97 -3.34
C VAL A 158 -12.13 -3.02 -2.81
N MET A 159 -11.28 -3.89 -3.37
CA MET A 159 -9.87 -3.99 -2.96
C MET A 159 -9.11 -2.68 -3.18
N ASN A 160 -9.34 -1.98 -4.29
CA ASN A 160 -8.66 -0.70 -4.56
C ASN A 160 -9.11 0.41 -3.60
N ILE A 161 -10.41 0.45 -3.23
CA ILE A 161 -10.91 1.43 -2.25
C ILE A 161 -10.27 1.19 -0.87
N VAL A 162 -10.26 -0.06 -0.40
CA VAL A 162 -9.63 -0.40 0.87
C VAL A 162 -8.12 -0.14 0.82
N ALA A 163 -7.46 -0.47 -0.30
CA ALA A 163 -6.04 -0.19 -0.49
C ALA A 163 -5.73 1.31 -0.44
N LEU A 164 -6.61 2.18 -0.95
CA LEU A 164 -6.45 3.62 -0.85
C LEU A 164 -6.50 4.09 0.61
N GLY A 165 -7.46 3.59 1.39
CA GLY A 165 -7.54 3.85 2.82
C GLY A 165 -6.31 3.32 3.58
N TRP A 166 -5.83 2.14 3.22
CA TRP A 166 -4.61 1.56 3.80
C TRP A 166 -3.36 2.38 3.49
N ASN A 167 -3.19 2.83 2.24
CA ASN A 167 -2.07 3.69 1.85
C ASN A 167 -2.12 5.05 2.56
N THR A 168 -3.32 5.61 2.73
CA THR A 168 -3.56 6.81 3.55
C THR A 168 -3.08 6.60 4.98
N TYR A 169 -3.52 5.50 5.61
CA TYR A 169 -3.10 5.13 6.96
C TYR A 169 -1.58 4.93 7.05
N LEU A 170 -0.97 4.19 6.13
CA LEU A 170 0.48 3.97 6.11
C LEU A 170 1.24 5.28 5.97
N SER A 171 0.79 6.18 5.10
CA SER A 171 1.46 7.47 4.92
C SER A 171 1.39 8.31 6.19
N TRP A 172 0.21 8.39 6.81
CA TRP A 172 0.04 9.10 8.07
C TRP A 172 0.94 8.51 9.17
N ARG A 173 0.89 7.20 9.41
CA ARG A 173 1.71 6.54 10.46
C ARG A 173 3.20 6.68 10.23
N ALA A 174 3.65 6.68 8.97
CA ALA A 174 5.07 6.85 8.66
C ALA A 174 5.57 8.27 8.92
N ASN A 175 4.69 9.28 8.88
CA ASN A 175 5.07 10.70 8.93
C ASN A 175 4.59 11.46 10.18
N ILE A 176 3.74 10.87 11.03
CA ILE A 176 3.19 11.54 12.22
C ILE A 176 4.28 11.99 13.22
N HIS A 177 5.36 11.24 13.38
CA HIS A 177 6.42 11.58 14.37
C HIS A 177 7.42 12.63 13.88
N THR A 178 7.33 13.05 12.62
CA THR A 178 8.17 14.11 12.07
C THR A 178 7.58 15.50 12.36
N GLU A 179 6.27 15.58 12.60
CA GLU A 179 5.61 16.84 12.96
C GLU A 179 5.93 17.25 14.40
N ASP A 180 5.83 16.31 15.35
CA ASP A 180 6.08 16.56 16.78
C ASP A 180 7.50 17.13 17.06
N SER A 181 8.50 16.71 16.29
CA SER A 181 9.89 17.19 16.41
C SER A 181 10.16 18.52 15.68
N SER A 182 9.27 18.96 14.79
CA SER A 182 9.38 20.24 14.07
C SER A 182 8.67 21.42 14.75
N THR A 183 7.79 21.13 15.71
CA THR A 183 7.07 22.11 16.54
C THR A 183 7.69 22.34 17.93
N SER A 184 8.86 21.76 18.21
CA SER A 184 9.59 21.91 19.48
C SER A 184 10.82 22.80 19.34
#